data_AF-A0A9W8YA08-F1
#
_entry.id   AF-A0A9W8YA08-F1
#
_cell.length_a   1.000
_cell.length_b   1.000
_cell.length_c   1.000
_cell.angle_alpha   90.00
_cell.angle_beta   90.00
_cell.angle_gamma   90.00
#
_symmetry.space_group_name_H-M   'P 1'
#
loop_
_entity.id
_entity.type
_entity.pdbx_description
1 polymer ?
#
loop_
_entity_poly.entity_id
_entity_poly.type
_entity_poly.pdbx_seq_one_letter_code
_entity_poly.pdbx_strand_id
1 'polypeptide(L)'
;MSDLTNPADISSVDTSSNSKINCYGPKARRKVFNNRMGVTVFMFVPRKPGMSIEAFKDHYENKHVPLVLRALGDAKPVSHTRYYCQRNPAAQGDAEVPPPLLYMGDVNTIDYDCITIMELEDEAHFKRFNEAFETSPLKKDVEADQKIFADESKFKILAVESPRVSRR
;
A
#
# COMPACT_ATOMS: atom_id res chain seq x y z
N MET A 1 62.76 -32.40 -52.93
CA MET A 1 62.67 -32.64 -51.49
C MET A 1 61.18 -32.52 -51.12
N SER A 2 60.32 -33.46 -51.50
CA SER A 2 60.06 -34.77 -50.86
C SER A 2 59.82 -34.66 -49.36
N ASP A 3 58.55 -34.61 -48.95
CA ASP A 3 57.84 -35.72 -48.26
C ASP A 3 56.35 -35.32 -48.13
N LEU A 4 55.38 -36.08 -48.69
CA LEU A 4 54.72 -37.28 -48.12
C LEU A 4 54.07 -36.93 -46.76
N THR A 5 52.75 -37.00 -46.51
CA THR A 5 51.73 -38.00 -46.85
C THR A 5 50.31 -37.48 -46.50
N ASN A 6 49.31 -38.17 -47.05
CA ASN A 6 47.88 -37.86 -47.23
C ASN A 6 46.98 -38.29 -46.00
N PRO A 7 45.66 -38.55 -46.11
CA PRO A 7 44.50 -37.74 -45.63
C PRO A 7 43.55 -38.51 -44.66
N ALA A 8 42.31 -38.01 -44.54
CA ALA A 8 41.08 -38.54 -43.89
C ALA A 8 40.73 -37.78 -42.60
N ASP A 9 39.53 -37.24 -42.41
CA ASP A 9 38.24 -37.91 -42.59
C ASP A 9 37.11 -36.91 -42.88
N ILE A 10 36.14 -37.35 -43.70
CA ILE A 10 34.88 -36.69 -44.03
C ILE A 10 33.78 -37.43 -43.27
N SER A 11 33.09 -36.75 -42.35
CA SER A 11 31.67 -36.94 -42.02
C SER A 11 31.35 -35.95 -40.89
N SER A 12 30.22 -35.26 -40.81
CA SER A 12 28.90 -35.48 -41.34
C SER A 12 28.13 -34.15 -41.32
N VAL A 13 27.24 -34.02 -42.28
CA VAL A 13 26.16 -33.05 -42.37
C VAL A 13 25.17 -33.32 -41.23
N ASP A 14 24.75 -32.33 -40.45
CA ASP A 14 23.34 -31.91 -40.48
C ASP A 14 23.05 -30.61 -39.72
N THR A 15 22.03 -29.99 -40.28
CA THR A 15 21.32 -28.76 -40.06
C THR A 15 20.77 -28.53 -38.64
N SER A 16 20.50 -27.25 -38.40
CA SER A 16 19.22 -26.73 -37.88
C SER A 16 19.27 -25.91 -36.59
N SER A 17 18.78 -24.68 -36.77
CA SER A 17 17.78 -24.02 -35.92
C SER A 17 18.24 -23.11 -34.78
N ASN A 18 17.94 -21.83 -35.00
CA ASN A 18 17.30 -20.90 -34.07
C ASN A 18 17.85 -20.81 -32.64
N SER A 19 18.67 -19.77 -32.43
CA SER A 19 18.87 -19.15 -31.12
C SER A 19 17.57 -18.50 -30.64
N LYS A 20 16.72 -19.28 -29.98
CA LYS A 20 15.64 -18.73 -29.15
C LYS A 20 16.26 -18.07 -27.92
N ILE A 21 16.08 -16.76 -27.82
CA ILE A 21 16.38 -15.93 -26.66
C ILE A 21 15.64 -16.52 -25.45
N ASN A 22 16.39 -17.05 -24.49
CA ASN A 22 15.84 -17.57 -23.25
C ASN A 22 15.71 -16.41 -22.25
N CYS A 23 14.61 -15.64 -22.34
CA CYS A 23 14.26 -14.58 -21.39
C CYS A 23 13.64 -15.18 -20.11
N TYR A 24 14.44 -15.83 -19.27
CA TYR A 24 14.03 -16.13 -17.89
C TYR A 24 15.02 -15.50 -16.91
N GLY A 25 14.84 -14.19 -16.69
CA GLY A 25 15.37 -13.53 -15.51
C GLY A 25 14.77 -14.16 -14.25
N PRO A 26 15.53 -14.28 -13.14
CA PRO A 26 15.04 -14.93 -11.95
C PRO A 26 13.81 -14.20 -11.40
N LYS A 27 12.69 -14.91 -11.28
CA LYS A 27 11.49 -14.44 -10.59
C LYS A 27 11.89 -13.96 -9.20
N ALA A 28 11.80 -12.65 -8.97
CA ALA A 28 12.02 -12.06 -7.66
C ALA A 28 11.10 -12.79 -6.67
N ARG A 29 11.70 -13.64 -5.82
CA ARG A 29 10.99 -14.24 -4.71
C ARG A 29 10.51 -13.07 -3.87
N ARG A 30 9.20 -12.86 -3.84
CA ARG A 30 8.54 -11.99 -2.86
C ARG A 30 9.04 -12.48 -1.50
N LYS A 31 9.90 -11.70 -0.84
CA LYS A 31 10.31 -11.99 0.54
C LYS A 31 9.02 -12.04 1.34
N VAL A 32 8.62 -13.25 1.72
CA VAL A 32 7.64 -13.43 2.76
C VAL A 32 8.30 -12.84 3.99
N PHE A 33 7.89 -11.63 4.40
CA PHE A 33 8.29 -11.03 5.66
C PHE A 33 7.64 -11.84 6.78
N ASN A 34 8.17 -13.04 7.02
CA ASN A 34 7.87 -13.79 8.23
C ASN A 34 8.77 -13.23 9.34
N ASN A 35 8.11 -12.79 10.42
CA ASN A 35 8.67 -12.33 11.70
C ASN A 35 9.64 -11.15 11.66
N ARG A 36 9.11 -9.93 11.70
CA ARG A 36 9.82 -8.79 12.31
C ARG A 36 8.88 -8.05 13.24
N MET A 37 9.42 -7.60 14.37
CA MET A 37 8.75 -6.74 15.34
C MET A 37 8.52 -5.34 14.74
N GLY A 38 7.77 -5.28 13.65
CA GLY A 38 7.33 -4.05 13.03
C GLY A 38 6.23 -3.41 13.85
N VAL A 39 6.20 -2.08 13.83
CA VAL A 39 5.09 -1.32 14.42
C VAL A 39 4.00 -1.21 13.38
N THR A 40 2.81 -1.69 13.70
CA THR A 40 1.63 -1.56 12.85
C THR A 40 0.66 -0.57 13.48
N VAL A 41 0.18 0.37 12.66
CA VAL A 41 -0.76 1.41 13.09
C VAL A 41 -1.99 1.38 12.18
N PHE A 42 -3.16 1.38 12.78
CA PHE A 42 -4.44 1.54 12.10
C PHE A 42 -4.93 2.97 12.26
N MET A 43 -5.31 3.62 11.17
CA MET A 43 -5.92 4.94 11.18
C MET A 43 -7.35 4.82 10.67
N PHE A 44 -8.29 5.37 11.41
CA PHE A 44 -9.69 5.43 11.04
C PHE A 44 -9.97 6.85 10.53
N VAL A 45 -10.22 6.97 9.23
CA VAL A 45 -10.33 8.25 8.54
C VAL A 45 -11.81 8.51 8.22
N PRO A 46 -12.45 9.42 8.95
CA PRO A 46 -13.82 9.83 8.69
C PRO A 46 -13.87 10.86 7.55
N ARG A 47 -14.82 10.71 6.64
CA ARG A 47 -15.08 11.72 5.63
C ARG A 47 -15.78 12.93 6.27
N LYS A 48 -15.46 14.12 5.79
CA LYS A 48 -16.16 15.34 6.16
C LYS A 48 -17.65 15.27 5.78
N PRO A 49 -18.59 15.67 6.68
CA PRO A 49 -20.01 15.74 6.35
C PRO A 49 -20.28 16.59 5.11
N GLY A 50 -21.21 16.17 4.27
CA GLY A 50 -21.56 16.85 3.00
C GLY A 50 -20.61 16.61 1.82
N MET A 51 -19.54 15.83 1.99
CA MET A 51 -18.66 15.42 0.88
C MET A 51 -19.17 14.11 0.23
N SER A 52 -19.05 13.91 -1.08
CA SER A 52 -19.34 12.57 -1.65
C SER A 52 -18.22 11.57 -1.32
N ILE A 53 -18.51 10.28 -1.40
CA ILE A 53 -17.50 9.22 -1.18
C ILE A 53 -16.41 9.30 -2.25
N GLU A 54 -16.80 9.57 -3.49
CA GLU A 54 -15.91 9.65 -4.64
C GLU A 54 -14.95 10.85 -4.47
N ALA A 55 -15.48 12.01 -4.07
CA ALA A 55 -14.66 13.19 -3.82
C ALA A 55 -13.70 12.97 -2.65
N PHE A 56 -14.14 12.28 -1.60
CA PHE A 56 -13.28 11.91 -0.47
C PHE A 56 -12.12 10.99 -0.90
N LYS A 57 -12.42 9.92 -1.65
CA LYS A 57 -11.41 9.00 -2.18
C LYS A 57 -10.42 9.71 -3.08
N ASP A 58 -10.93 10.50 -4.03
CA ASP A 58 -10.10 11.26 -4.96
C ASP A 58 -9.16 12.22 -4.22
N HIS A 59 -9.70 13.01 -3.29
CA HIS A 59 -8.89 13.95 -2.51
C HIS A 59 -7.85 13.22 -1.64
N TYR A 60 -8.24 12.13 -0.97
CA TYR A 60 -7.33 11.39 -0.10
C TYR A 60 -6.18 10.75 -0.91
N GLU A 61 -6.48 10.06 -2.02
CA GLU A 61 -5.46 9.36 -2.83
C GLU A 61 -4.60 10.30 -3.66
N ASN A 62 -5.19 11.34 -4.28
CA ASN A 62 -4.50 12.15 -5.28
C ASN A 62 -3.90 13.45 -4.74
N LYS A 63 -4.28 13.89 -3.53
CA LYS A 63 -3.75 15.11 -2.91
C LYS A 63 -3.10 14.83 -1.57
N HIS A 64 -3.86 14.29 -0.63
CA HIS A 64 -3.41 14.18 0.76
C HIS A 64 -2.29 13.16 0.94
N VAL A 65 -2.45 11.93 0.44
CA VAL A 65 -1.42 10.88 0.55
C VAL A 65 -0.09 11.32 -0.07
N PRO A 66 -0.03 11.85 -1.32
CA PRO A 66 1.21 12.39 -1.87
C PRO A 66 1.82 13.52 -1.03
N LEU A 67 1.00 14.40 -0.48
CA LEU A 67 1.47 15.49 0.38
C LEU A 67 2.12 14.96 1.67
N VAL A 68 1.48 14.01 2.35
CA VAL A 68 2.02 13.36 3.56
C VAL A 68 3.32 12.62 3.25
N LEU A 69 3.38 11.84 2.17
CA LEU A 69 4.60 11.11 1.81
C LEU A 69 5.77 12.04 1.49
N ARG A 70 5.51 13.20 0.87
CA ARG A 70 6.54 14.24 0.67
C ARG A 70 6.98 14.86 2.00
N ALA A 71 6.06 15.10 2.91
CA ALA A 71 6.36 15.65 4.23
C ALA A 71 7.27 14.72 5.06
N LEU A 72 7.11 13.40 4.91
CA LEU A 72 7.86 12.37 5.62
C LEU A 72 9.24 12.07 5.02
N GLY A 73 9.42 12.28 3.71
CA GLY A 73 10.68 12.00 3.02
C GLY A 73 11.14 10.54 3.19
N ASP A 74 12.34 10.36 3.74
CA ASP A 74 12.94 9.03 3.95
C ASP A 74 12.36 8.28 5.16
N ALA A 75 11.59 8.97 6.02
CA ALA A 75 10.88 8.36 7.15
C ALA A 75 9.49 7.82 6.78
N LYS A 76 9.19 7.70 5.48
CA LYS A 76 7.94 7.11 4.98
C LYS A 76 7.78 5.64 5.46
N PRO A 77 6.55 5.20 5.73
CA PRO A 77 6.31 3.84 6.20
C PRO A 77 6.71 2.81 5.14
N VAL A 78 6.98 1.58 5.58
CA VAL A 78 7.29 0.44 4.71
C VAL A 78 6.11 0.13 3.80
N SER A 79 4.91 0.19 4.36
CA SER A 79 3.67 0.06 3.61
C SER A 79 2.61 1.01 4.17
N HIS A 80 1.74 1.48 3.28
CA HIS A 80 0.59 2.32 3.61
C HIS A 80 -0.60 1.85 2.77
N THR A 81 -1.47 1.06 3.39
CA THR A 81 -2.61 0.39 2.73
C THR A 81 -3.91 1.06 3.16
N ARG A 82 -4.86 1.24 2.23
CA ARG A 82 -6.13 1.95 2.50
C ARG A 82 -7.31 1.06 2.10
N TYR A 83 -8.23 0.84 3.03
CA TYR A 83 -9.46 0.08 2.84
C TYR A 83 -10.65 1.01 3.01
N TYR A 84 -11.36 1.28 1.93
CA TYR A 84 -12.58 2.07 1.97
C TYR A 84 -13.76 1.20 2.37
N CYS A 85 -14.59 1.67 3.29
CA CYS A 85 -15.80 0.96 3.68
C CYS A 85 -16.71 0.78 2.46
N GLN A 86 -17.04 -0.47 2.15
CA GLN A 86 -18.02 -0.81 1.14
C GLN A 86 -19.39 -0.26 1.58
N ARG A 87 -20.18 0.22 0.62
CA ARG A 87 -21.49 0.79 0.89
C ARG A 87 -22.60 -0.21 0.65
N ASN A 88 -23.73 -0.01 1.32
CA ASN A 88 -24.95 -0.79 1.16
C ASN A 88 -26.06 0.05 0.51
N PRO A 89 -26.16 0.09 -0.83
CA PRO A 89 -27.21 0.83 -1.53
C PRO A 89 -28.62 0.38 -1.13
N ALA A 90 -28.81 -0.90 -0.80
CA ALA A 90 -30.12 -1.44 -0.43
C ALA A 90 -30.64 -0.89 0.92
N ALA A 91 -29.75 -0.32 1.75
CA ALA A 91 -30.08 0.26 3.05
C ALA A 91 -29.97 1.79 3.06
N GLN A 92 -29.94 2.46 1.90
CA GLN A 92 -29.77 3.92 1.83
C GLN A 92 -30.94 4.68 2.48
N GLY A 93 -32.18 4.28 2.21
CA GLY A 93 -33.36 5.03 2.65
C GLY A 93 -33.28 6.50 2.23
N ASP A 94 -33.48 7.41 3.19
CA ASP A 94 -33.41 8.86 2.98
C ASP A 94 -32.00 9.45 3.19
N ALA A 95 -30.99 8.62 3.46
CA ALA A 95 -29.63 9.10 3.65
C ALA A 95 -29.03 9.63 2.34
N GLU A 96 -28.32 10.76 2.42
CA GLU A 96 -27.59 11.34 1.29
C GLU A 96 -26.57 10.36 0.70
N VAL A 97 -25.93 9.58 1.58
CA VAL A 97 -24.92 8.59 1.22
C VAL A 97 -25.32 7.25 1.85
N PRO A 98 -25.28 6.13 1.09
CA PRO A 98 -25.61 4.84 1.66
C PRO A 98 -24.68 4.46 2.83
N PRO A 99 -25.20 3.81 3.87
CA PRO A 99 -24.40 3.44 5.03
C PRO A 99 -23.35 2.38 4.67
N PRO A 100 -22.31 2.19 5.50
CA PRO A 100 -21.39 1.07 5.38
C PRO A 100 -22.13 -0.28 5.36
N LEU A 101 -21.68 -1.19 4.49
CA LEU A 101 -22.14 -2.57 4.47
C LEU A 101 -21.55 -3.30 5.68
N LEU A 102 -22.43 -3.59 6.64
CA LEU A 102 -22.09 -4.33 7.85
C LEU A 102 -22.92 -5.62 7.90
N TYR A 103 -22.25 -6.76 8.07
CA TYR A 103 -22.95 -8.05 8.17
C TYR A 103 -23.50 -8.34 9.57
N MET A 104 -22.86 -7.81 10.62
CA MET A 104 -23.26 -7.96 12.02
C MET A 104 -22.81 -6.75 12.84
N GLY A 105 -23.63 -6.33 13.82
CA GLY A 105 -23.35 -5.20 14.71
C GLY A 105 -24.18 -3.95 14.39
N ASP A 106 -23.87 -2.85 15.09
CA ASP A 106 -24.53 -1.55 14.91
C ASP A 106 -23.73 -0.66 13.96
N VAL A 107 -24.34 -0.29 12.83
CA VAL A 107 -23.74 0.55 11.80
C VAL A 107 -23.42 1.96 12.29
N ASN A 108 -24.13 2.45 13.32
CA ASN A 108 -23.90 3.79 13.88
C ASN A 108 -22.58 3.90 14.64
N THR A 109 -21.93 2.77 14.96
CA THR A 109 -20.60 2.74 15.56
C THR A 109 -19.47 2.96 14.54
N ILE A 110 -19.80 2.89 13.24
CA ILE A 110 -18.84 3.06 12.14
C ILE A 110 -18.89 4.53 11.69
N ASP A 111 -18.09 5.34 12.36
CA ASP A 111 -18.01 6.78 12.14
C ASP A 111 -16.88 7.19 11.17
N TYR A 112 -16.30 6.22 10.46
CA TYR A 112 -15.21 6.40 9.50
C TYR A 112 -15.54 5.77 8.13
N ASP A 113 -14.86 6.26 7.09
CA ASP A 113 -15.08 5.82 5.70
C ASP A 113 -13.89 5.09 5.09
N CYS A 114 -12.71 5.20 5.73
CA CYS A 114 -11.50 4.50 5.35
C CYS A 114 -10.74 4.01 6.58
N ILE A 115 -10.22 2.79 6.50
CA ILE A 115 -9.22 2.25 7.43
C ILE A 115 -7.88 2.23 6.71
N THR A 116 -6.90 2.92 7.27
CA THR A 116 -5.53 2.93 6.76
C THR A 116 -4.65 2.08 7.66
N ILE A 117 -3.82 1.23 7.07
CA ILE A 117 -2.83 0.42 7.78
C ILE A 117 -1.45 0.92 7.37
N MET A 118 -0.67 1.36 8.34
CA MET A 118 0.74 1.69 8.15
C MET A 118 1.61 0.65 8.85
N GLU A 119 2.60 0.16 8.12
CA GLU A 119 3.63 -0.72 8.67
C GLU A 119 4.96 0.02 8.71
N LEU A 120 5.60 0.01 9.88
CA LEU A 120 6.92 0.54 10.10
C LEU A 120 7.88 -0.57 10.51
N GLU A 121 9.17 -0.35 10.29
CA GLU A 121 10.19 -1.39 10.51
C GLU A 121 10.33 -1.78 11.98
N ASP A 122 10.26 -0.80 12.88
CA ASP A 122 10.42 -0.92 14.32
C ASP A 122 9.98 0.39 15.03
N GLU A 123 10.09 0.42 16.36
CA GLU A 123 9.78 1.60 17.18
C GLU A 123 10.70 2.80 16.87
N ALA A 124 11.96 2.56 16.49
CA ALA A 124 12.88 3.63 16.12
C ALA A 124 12.43 4.31 14.81
N HIS A 125 11.93 3.54 13.85
CA HIS A 125 11.29 4.05 12.64
C HIS A 125 10.03 4.84 13.01
N PHE A 126 9.19 4.35 13.93
CA PHE A 126 8.03 5.13 14.39
C PHE A 126 8.41 6.47 15.03
N LYS A 127 9.49 6.52 15.82
CA LYS A 127 10.03 7.79 16.33
C LYS A 127 10.49 8.71 15.20
N ARG A 128 11.27 8.19 14.24
CA ARG A 128 11.72 8.98 13.07
C ARG A 128 10.56 9.49 12.23
N PHE A 129 9.52 8.68 12.04
CA PHE A 129 8.30 9.05 11.33
C PHE A 129 7.62 10.24 12.01
N ASN A 130 7.37 10.16 13.32
CA ASN A 130 6.73 11.24 14.06
C ASN A 130 7.59 12.51 14.06
N GLU A 131 8.90 12.37 14.28
CA GLU A 131 9.84 13.50 14.27
C GLU A 131 9.93 14.18 12.90
N ALA A 132 9.97 13.39 11.82
CA ALA A 132 9.94 13.91 10.44
C ALA A 132 8.63 14.65 10.15
N PHE A 133 7.49 14.12 10.58
CA PHE A 133 6.21 14.79 10.43
C PHE A 133 6.14 16.09 11.23
N GLU A 134 6.51 16.05 12.52
CA GLU A 134 6.47 17.19 13.43
C GLU A 134 7.37 18.36 13.00
N THR A 135 8.55 18.05 12.46
CA THR A 135 9.52 19.04 11.99
C THR A 135 9.35 19.42 10.53
N SER A 136 8.41 18.79 9.81
CA SER A 136 8.22 19.03 8.38
C SER A 136 7.76 20.47 8.12
N PRO A 137 8.37 21.20 7.17
CA PRO A 137 7.85 22.50 6.76
C PRO A 137 6.45 22.39 6.13
N LEU A 138 6.07 21.19 5.64
CA LEU A 138 4.77 20.91 5.05
C LEU A 138 3.70 20.54 6.08
N LYS A 139 4.03 20.48 7.39
CA LYS A 139 3.08 20.07 8.44
C LYS A 139 1.79 20.89 8.41
N LYS A 140 1.90 22.21 8.33
CA LYS A 140 0.74 23.12 8.29
C LYS A 140 -0.13 22.87 7.05
N ASP A 141 0.49 22.58 5.91
CA ASP A 141 -0.24 22.27 4.68
C ASP A 141 -0.96 20.93 4.79
N VAL A 142 -0.32 19.92 5.39
CA VAL A 142 -0.94 18.61 5.65
C VAL A 142 -2.14 18.75 6.59
N GLU A 143 -1.98 19.48 7.71
CA GLU A 143 -3.05 19.69 8.69
C GLU A 143 -4.22 20.49 8.09
N ALA A 144 -3.91 21.54 7.30
CA ALA A 144 -4.92 22.32 6.61
C ALA A 144 -5.66 21.45 5.58
N ASP A 145 -4.94 20.64 4.81
CA ASP A 145 -5.51 19.73 3.84
C ASP A 145 -6.38 18.66 4.50
N GLN A 146 -5.94 18.09 5.63
CA GLN A 146 -6.73 17.11 6.39
C GLN A 146 -8.10 17.66 6.79
N LYS A 147 -8.16 18.93 7.23
CA LYS A 147 -9.42 19.60 7.60
C LYS A 147 -10.37 19.83 6.42
N ILE A 148 -9.90 19.74 5.17
CA ILE A 148 -10.74 19.89 3.98
C ILE A 148 -11.59 18.65 3.77
N PHE A 149 -11.02 17.45 3.91
CA PHE A 149 -11.69 16.20 3.53
C PHE A 149 -12.05 15.27 4.69
N ALA A 150 -11.41 15.43 5.86
CA ALA A 150 -11.63 14.57 7.02
C ALA A 150 -12.28 15.30 8.21
N ASP A 151 -13.05 14.56 9.00
CA ASP A 151 -13.61 15.03 10.28
C ASP A 151 -12.62 14.79 11.42
N GLU A 152 -11.88 15.83 11.81
CA GLU A 152 -10.83 15.76 12.84
C GLU A 152 -11.36 15.24 14.19
N SER A 153 -12.63 15.48 14.53
CA SER A 153 -13.21 15.05 15.81
C SER A 153 -13.38 13.54 15.96
N LYS A 154 -13.39 12.81 14.85
CA LYS A 154 -13.60 11.35 14.80
C LYS A 154 -12.37 10.60 14.28
N PHE A 155 -11.36 11.32 13.82
CA PHE A 155 -10.13 10.73 13.31
C PHE A 155 -9.36 10.04 14.43
N LYS A 156 -9.04 8.76 14.24
CA LYS A 156 -8.41 7.93 15.28
C LYS A 156 -7.17 7.26 14.72
N ILE A 157 -6.14 7.17 15.55
CA ILE A 157 -4.92 6.41 15.27
C ILE A 157 -4.76 5.39 16.41
N LEU A 158 -4.56 4.12 16.05
CA LEU A 158 -4.47 3.00 16.97
C LEU A 158 -3.22 2.18 16.65
N ALA A 159 -2.28 2.08 17.60
CA ALA A 159 -1.21 1.10 17.51
C ALA A 159 -1.76 -0.30 17.83
N VAL A 160 -1.33 -1.30 17.07
CA VAL A 160 -1.76 -2.70 17.26
C VAL A 160 -0.56 -3.62 17.40
N GLU A 161 -0.76 -4.74 18.09
CA GLU A 161 0.24 -5.80 18.16
C GLU A 161 0.43 -6.51 16.81
N SER A 162 1.47 -7.34 16.74
CA SER A 162 1.72 -8.20 15.57
C SER A 162 0.50 -9.07 15.23
N PRO A 163 0.17 -9.24 13.94
CA PRO A 163 -0.99 -10.01 13.52
C PRO A 163 -0.82 -11.49 13.88
N ARG A 164 -1.88 -12.09 14.45
CA ARG A 164 -2.00 -13.54 14.60
C ARG A 164 -2.72 -14.10 13.39
N VAL A 165 -2.01 -14.82 12.52
CA VAL A 165 -2.53 -15.26 11.21
C VAL A 165 -2.83 -16.75 11.22
N SER A 166 -4.12 -17.09 11.08
CA SER A 166 -4.58 -18.45 10.77
C SER A 166 -4.72 -18.59 9.24
N ARG A 167 -4.12 -19.62 8.66
CA ARG A 167 -4.21 -19.90 7.21
C ARG A 167 -5.17 -21.07 6.97
N ARG A 168 -5.87 -21.01 5.83
CA ARG A 168 -6.71 -22.10 5.32
C ARG A 168 -5.86 -23.27 4.83
#